data_AF-A0A821L6T9-F1
#
_entry.id   AF-A0A821L6T9-F1
#
_cell.length_a   1.000
_cell.length_b   1.000
_cell.length_c   1.000
_cell.angle_alpha   90.00
_cell.angle_beta   90.00
_cell.angle_gamma   90.00
#
_symmetry.space_group_name_H-M   'P 1'
#
loop_
_entity.id
_entity.type
_entity.pdbx_description
1 polymer ?
#
loop_
_entity_poly.entity_id
_entity_poly.type
_entity_poly.pdbx_seq_one_letter_code
_entity_poly.pdbx_strand_id
1 'polypeptide(L)'
;MRRYFLEQIQQGEDCLSRGDLDNGVDHLAKAIAVCSQPQSLMSLFQQTLPPELFQEIIMRLPRVAPSVLGTSSSAFSGATLTEPDLE
;
A
#
# COMPACT_ATOMS: atom_id res chain seq x y z
N MET A 1 -7.40 11.93 15.28
CA MET A 1 -7.02 11.32 13.99
C MET A 1 -5.86 12.03 13.29
N ARG A 2 -5.92 13.35 13.07
CA ARG A 2 -4.86 14.10 12.35
C ARG A 2 -3.45 13.99 12.96
N ARG A 3 -3.31 13.96 14.29
CA ARG A 3 -2.00 13.83 14.95
C ARG A 3 -1.34 12.49 14.68
N TYR A 4 -2.11 11.40 14.74
CA TYR A 4 -1.61 10.06 14.44
C TYR A 4 -1.15 9.94 12.99
N PHE A 5 -1.92 10.51 12.05
CA PHE A 5 -1.51 10.59 10.64
C PHE A 5 -0.12 11.24 10.50
N LEU A 6 0.05 12.46 10.99
CA LEU A 6 1.33 13.18 10.89
C LEU A 6 2.47 12.44 11.58
N GLU A 7 2.21 11.84 12.74
CA GLU A 7 3.21 11.08 13.49
C GLU A 7 3.69 9.85 12.71
N GLN A 8 2.78 9.14 12.03
CA GLN A 8 3.13 8.03 11.16
C GLN A 8 3.90 8.49 9.91
N ILE A 9 3.54 9.63 9.31
CA ILE A 9 4.31 10.20 8.18
C ILE A 9 5.75 10.49 8.61
N GLN A 10 5.90 11.18 9.74
CA GLN A 10 7.21 11.59 10.25
C GLN A 10 8.08 10.38 10.59
N GLN A 11 7.52 9.36 11.27
CA GLN A 11 8.22 8.11 11.57
C GLN A 11 8.58 7.34 10.28
N GLY A 12 7.69 7.36 9.28
CA GLY A 12 7.94 6.78 7.98
C GLY A 12 9.14 7.41 7.28
N GLU A 13 9.15 8.74 7.18
CA GLU A 13 10.26 9.52 6.60
C GLU A 13 11.58 9.33 7.35
N ASP A 14 11.54 9.24 8.68
CA ASP A 14 12.72 9.02 9.51
C ASP A 14 13.32 7.61 9.26
N CYS A 15 12.47 6.58 9.13
CA CYS A 15 12.89 5.23 8.77
C CYS A 15 13.47 5.18 7.35
N LEU A 16 12.78 5.79 6.38
CA LEU A 16 13.24 5.92 4.99
C LEU A 16 14.61 6.61 4.90
N SER A 17 14.81 7.69 5.66
CA SER A 17 16.09 8.42 5.72
C SER A 17 17.22 7.60 6.33
N ARG A 18 16.91 6.62 7.20
CA ARG A 18 17.88 5.67 7.77
C ARG A 18 18.14 4.47 6.85
N GLY A 19 17.41 4.34 5.74
CA GLY A 19 17.44 3.18 4.85
C GLY A 19 16.56 2.01 5.29
N ASP A 20 15.72 2.20 6.32
CA ASP A 20 14.79 1.19 6.80
C ASP A 20 13.46 1.28 6.05
N LEU A 21 13.44 0.65 4.88
CA LEU A 21 12.28 0.61 3.99
C LEU A 21 11.10 -0.12 4.63
N ASP A 22 11.36 -1.20 5.35
CA ASP A 22 10.31 -2.09 5.87
C ASP A 22 9.42 -1.35 6.89
N ASN A 23 10.06 -0.68 7.86
CA ASN A 23 9.36 0.14 8.85
C ASN A 23 8.80 1.43 8.25
N GLY A 24 9.55 2.06 7.33
CA GLY A 24 9.10 3.28 6.66
C GLY A 24 7.76 3.07 5.95
N VAL A 25 7.68 2.03 5.12
CA VAL A 25 6.48 1.65 4.39
C VAL A 25 5.33 1.27 5.33
N ASP A 26 5.61 0.59 6.44
CA ASP A 26 4.59 0.17 7.42
C ASP A 26 3.94 1.38 8.12
N HIS A 27 4.74 2.38 8.51
CA HIS A 27 4.25 3.63 9.07
C HIS A 27 3.40 4.42 8.04
N LEU A 28 3.87 4.54 6.80
CA LEU A 28 3.11 5.22 5.74
C LEU A 28 1.77 4.53 5.45
N ALA A 29 1.75 3.19 5.43
CA ALA A 29 0.52 2.42 5.24
C ALA A 29 -0.48 2.63 6.39
N LYS A 30 -0.02 2.70 7.65
CA LYS A 30 -0.84 3.06 8.81
C LYS A 30 -1.40 4.48 8.72
N ALA A 31 -0.63 5.42 8.16
CA ALA A 31 -1.08 6.79 7.92
C ALA A 31 -2.26 6.83 6.93
N ILE A 32 -2.17 6.05 5.85
CA ILE A 32 -3.25 5.93 4.86
C ILE A 32 -4.48 5.24 5.48
N ALA A 33 -4.26 4.22 6.33
CA ALA A 33 -5.32 3.46 7.00
C ALA A 33 -6.27 4.33 7.85
N VAL A 34 -5.74 5.38 8.47
CA VAL A 34 -6.52 6.28 9.34
C VAL A 34 -7.18 7.44 8.59
N CYS A 35 -6.96 7.55 7.29
CA CYS A 35 -7.53 8.61 6.49
C CYS A 35 -8.91 8.25 5.98
N SER A 36 -9.86 9.16 6.18
CA SER A 36 -11.24 9.07 5.67
C SER A 36 -11.33 9.26 4.15
N GLN A 37 -10.28 9.78 3.51
CA GLN A 37 -10.19 9.93 2.06
C GLN A 37 -8.82 9.45 1.56
N PRO A 38 -8.66 8.13 1.31
CA PRO A 38 -7.38 7.57 0.89
C PRO A 38 -6.92 8.12 -0.47
N GLN A 39 -7.84 8.38 -1.41
CA GLN A 39 -7.50 8.82 -2.77
C GLN A 39 -6.65 10.10 -2.84
N SER A 40 -7.06 11.17 -2.16
CA SER A 40 -6.31 12.45 -2.18
C SER A 40 -4.89 12.30 -1.63
N LEU A 41 -4.74 11.45 -0.61
CA LEU A 41 -3.47 11.18 0.03
C LEU A 41 -2.59 10.29 -0.84
N MET A 42 -3.21 9.27 -1.46
CA MET A 42 -2.57 8.41 -2.45
C MET A 42 -1.98 9.23 -3.60
N SER A 43 -2.72 10.21 -4.13
CA SER A 43 -2.22 11.10 -5.19
C SER A 43 -1.04 11.96 -4.74
N LEU A 44 -1.04 12.45 -3.51
CA LEU A 44 0.11 13.19 -2.96
C LEU A 44 1.34 12.28 -2.85
N PHE A 45 1.16 11.05 -2.35
CA PHE A 45 2.22 10.07 -2.26
C PHE A 45 2.79 9.67 -3.63
N GLN A 46 1.94 9.50 -4.65
CA GLN A 46 2.40 9.23 -6.02
C GLN A 46 3.26 10.35 -6.61
N GLN A 47 3.04 11.61 -6.21
CA GLN A 47 3.84 12.74 -6.70
C GLN A 47 5.15 12.94 -5.91
N THR A 48 5.22 12.43 -4.69
CA THR A 48 6.34 12.67 -3.77
C THR A 48 7.25 11.46 -3.61
N LEU A 49 6.73 10.25 -3.81
CA LEU A 49 7.48 9.00 -3.73
C LEU A 49 7.71 8.39 -5.12
N PRO A 50 8.84 7.70 -5.31
CA PRO A 50 9.06 6.82 -6.45
C PRO A 50 7.95 5.75 -6.56
N PRO A 51 7.61 5.32 -7.79
CA PRO A 51 6.59 4.31 -8.01
C PRO A 51 6.90 2.96 -7.34
N GLU A 52 8.18 2.59 -7.22
CA GLU A 52 8.61 1.36 -6.54
C GLU A 52 8.28 1.36 -5.05
N LEU A 53 8.54 2.48 -4.37
CA LEU A 53 8.19 2.66 -2.96
C LEU A 53 6.69 2.69 -2.75
N PHE A 54 5.96 3.34 -3.66
CA PHE A 54 4.51 3.42 -3.60
C PHE A 54 3.84 2.05 -3.74
N GLN A 55 4.32 1.19 -4.66
CA GLN A 55 3.81 -0.18 -4.80
C GLN A 55 4.00 -1.01 -3.52
N GLU A 56 5.14 -0.86 -2.84
CA GLU A 56 5.41 -1.58 -1.59
C GLU A 56 4.43 -1.15 -0.48
N ILE A 57 4.09 0.14 -0.40
CA ILE A 57 3.07 0.65 0.54
C ILE A 57 1.69 0.03 0.25
N ILE A 58 1.31 -0.09 -1.01
CA ILE A 58 0.04 -0.71 -1.42
C ILE A 58 0.01 -2.21 -1.07
N MET A 59 1.13 -2.92 -1.21
CA MET A 59 1.23 -4.32 -0.78
C MET A 59 1.18 -4.49 0.74
N ARG A 60 1.67 -3.51 1.53
CA ARG A 60 1.61 -3.53 3.00
C ARG A 60 0.26 -3.11 3.57
N LEU A 61 -0.46 -2.22 2.87
CA LEU A 61 -1.78 -1.72 3.25
C LEU A 61 -2.78 -2.79 3.69
N PRO A 62 -3.01 -3.91 2.96
CA PRO A 62 -3.95 -4.95 3.40
C PRO A 62 -3.52 -5.65 4.70
N ARG A 63 -2.23 -5.57 5.08
CA ARG A 63 -1.70 -6.13 6.33
C ARG A 63 -1.97 -5.23 7.54
N VAL A 64 -1.88 -3.90 7.35
CA VAL A 64 -2.12 -2.90 8.41
C VAL A 64 -3.56 -2.39 8.46
N ALA A 65 -4.28 -2.49 7.35
CA ALA A 65 -5.63 -1.95 7.15
C ALA A 65 -6.50 -2.94 6.35
N PRO A 66 -6.80 -4.12 6.90
CA PRO A 66 -7.53 -5.17 6.18
C PRO A 66 -8.90 -4.73 5.67
N SER A 67 -9.51 -3.70 6.27
CA SER A 67 -10.80 -3.16 5.87
C SER A 67 -10.73 -2.07 4.79
N VAL A 68 -9.56 -1.47 4.51
CA VAL A 68 -9.43 -0.37 3.54
C VAL A 68 -9.42 -0.87 2.10
N LEU A 69 -8.93 -2.09 1.87
CA LEU A 69 -8.93 -2.79 0.58
C LEU A 69 -9.92 -3.97 0.56
N GLY A 70 -10.85 -4.00 1.51
CA GLY A 70 -11.86 -5.04 1.62
C GLY A 70 -12.86 -4.97 0.46
N THR A 71 -12.54 -5.60 -0.67
CA THR A 71 -13.45 -6.47 -1.44
C THR A 71 -12.63 -7.31 -2.44
N SER A 72 -12.95 -8.61 -2.47
CA SER A 72 -12.47 -9.65 -3.40
C SER A 72 -11.02 -10.13 -3.28
N SER A 73 -10.83 -11.10 -2.37
CA SER A 73 -10.12 -12.32 -2.76
C SER A 73 -10.70 -12.86 -4.06
N SER A 74 -9.90 -12.90 -5.10
CA SER A 74 -9.87 -14.05 -6.00
C SER A 74 -8.43 -14.25 -6.42
N ALA A 75 -7.85 -15.33 -5.93
CA ALA A 75 -6.55 -15.81 -6.34
C ALA A 75 -6.49 -15.87 -7.87
N PHE A 76 -5.58 -15.12 -8.50
CA PHE A 76 -5.04 -15.55 -9.77
C PHE A 76 -3.98 -16.61 -9.47
N SER A 77 -4.44 -17.77 -9.01
CA SER A 77 -3.65 -19.00 -9.11
C SER A 77 -3.51 -19.28 -10.59
N GLY A 78 -2.26 -19.38 -11.04
CA GLY A 78 -1.96 -19.89 -12.36
C GLY A 78 -2.49 -21.31 -12.55
N ALA A 79 -3.04 -21.56 -13.74
CA ALA A 79 -3.10 -22.85 -14.43
C ALA A 79 -3.37 -22.50 -15.90
N THR A 80 -2.33 -22.49 -16.74
CA THR A 80 -2.00 -23.60 -17.66
C THR A 80 -2.83 -23.57 -18.94
N LEU A 81 -2.11 -23.39 -20.05
CA LEU A 81 -2.51 -23.66 -21.42
C LEU A 81 -3.23 -25.00 -21.56
N THR A 82 -4.42 -25.01 -22.14
CA THR A 82 -4.78 -26.03 -23.13
C THR A 82 -5.92 -25.52 -24.00
N GLU A 83 -5.59 -25.21 -25.26
CA GLU A 83 -6.54 -25.29 -26.36
C GLU A 83 -6.85 -26.76 -26.63
N PRO A 84 -8.14 -27.11 -26.80
CA PRO A 84 -8.54 -27.96 -27.92
C PRO A 84 -9.76 -27.33 -28.60
N ASP A 85 -9.60 -26.83 -29.83
CA ASP A 85 -9.80 -27.58 -31.09
C ASP A 85 -11.29 -27.91 -31.37
N LEU A 86 -11.84 -27.16 -32.34
CA LEU A 86 -12.72 -27.57 -33.43
C LEU A 86 -13.67 -28.76 -33.20
N GLU A 87 -14.99 -28.49 -33.26
CA GLU A 87 -15.91 -29.03 -34.30
C GLU A 87 -17.25 -28.27 -34.29
#